data_AF-A0A7S1XJG0-F1
#
_entry.id   AF-A0A7S1XJG0-F1
#
_cell.length_a   1.000
_cell.length_b   1.000
_cell.length_c   1.000
_cell.angle_alpha   90.00
_cell.angle_beta   90.00
_cell.angle_gamma   90.00
#
_symmetry.space_group_name_H-M   'P 1'
#
loop_
_entity.id
_entity.type
_entity.pdbx_description
1 polymer ?
#
loop_
_entity_poly.entity_id
_entity_poly.type
_entity_poly.pdbx_seq_one_letter_code
_entity_poly.pdbx_strand_id
1 'polypeptide(L)'
;MFAEHELRVAAQKRLAFIRAMQFQHKAPNEEQLGSFLQAVRAELRGLAQGAENADELAGAIDALLEEHLREGIAFDETDDALEALLRELRVLEVNAAVAAVEPDDDALASLPLALAELWKLDINRLEPNIDYVLDLQSGKKFHERSDSAERPLFKYIARSVFQRPTYQLFYALLDNYEFATGVEETETQQEKSENRAFIDAIYSMPVMRYVHKYAASRGWLESEDIDDPDDVGSFKRLLYRLWFHFYRREGRNDSSGFEHVFLGEVRDGKVIGLHNWIQLLREERSGKLNYTGYILPRRRSTELPEGDEHILGIQFEWNGAVKPMSSIFVGVSPEFELALYTLAFLNAAHGNEGDDGVVCATLEDEVDVRIVAHLMGRHRPRLGSCYPEIVE
;
A
#
# COMPACT_ATOMS: atom_id res chain seq x y z
N MET A 1 -2.03 15.70 10.82
CA MET A 1 -2.59 14.33 10.94
C MET A 1 -3.99 14.47 11.48
N PHE A 2 -4.98 13.83 10.88
CA PHE A 2 -6.39 13.99 11.24
C PHE A 2 -6.69 13.32 12.59
N ALA A 3 -7.62 13.87 13.38
CA ALA A 3 -8.00 13.28 14.66
C ALA A 3 -8.57 11.84 14.49
N GLU A 4 -9.22 11.59 13.35
CA GLU A 4 -9.73 10.29 12.92
C GLU A 4 -8.61 9.23 12.82
N HIS A 5 -7.40 9.63 12.42
CA HIS A 5 -6.25 8.73 12.40
C HIS A 5 -5.84 8.29 13.80
N GLU A 6 -5.75 9.25 14.74
CA GLU A 6 -5.40 8.96 16.13
C GLU A 6 -6.44 8.05 16.79
N LEU A 7 -7.72 8.30 16.50
CA LEU A 7 -8.84 7.45 16.93
C LEU A 7 -8.70 6.01 16.43
N ARG A 8 -8.44 5.83 15.13
CA ARG A 8 -8.21 4.51 14.52
C ARG A 8 -7.02 3.81 15.19
N VAL A 9 -5.88 4.48 15.29
CA VAL A 9 -4.65 3.90 15.86
C VAL A 9 -4.86 3.52 17.32
N ALA A 10 -5.55 4.35 18.10
CA ALA A 10 -5.89 4.04 19.49
C ALA A 10 -6.75 2.77 19.57
N ALA A 11 -7.86 2.69 18.83
CA ALA A 11 -8.72 1.50 18.80
C ALA A 11 -7.97 0.23 18.34
N GLN A 12 -7.10 0.37 17.33
CA GLN A 12 -6.30 -0.73 16.80
C GLN A 12 -5.30 -1.28 17.84
N LYS A 13 -4.67 -0.41 18.64
CA LYS A 13 -3.81 -0.83 19.76
C LYS A 13 -4.59 -1.59 20.83
N ARG A 14 -5.84 -1.21 21.10
CA ARG A 14 -6.72 -1.90 22.06
C ARG A 14 -7.14 -3.28 21.54
N LEU A 15 -7.47 -3.40 20.26
CA LEU A 15 -7.75 -4.68 19.60
C LEU A 15 -6.53 -5.62 19.69
N ALA A 16 -5.33 -5.12 19.36
CA ALA A 16 -4.10 -5.91 19.45
C ALA A 16 -3.83 -6.42 20.89
N PHE A 17 -4.10 -5.59 21.89
CA PHE A 17 -4.00 -5.97 23.30
C PHE A 17 -4.98 -7.10 23.68
N ILE A 18 -6.25 -7.00 23.27
CA ILE A 18 -7.25 -8.04 23.52
C ILE A 18 -6.85 -9.37 22.85
N ARG A 19 -6.42 -9.32 21.59
CA ARG A 19 -5.91 -10.50 20.86
C ARG A 19 -4.73 -11.14 21.57
N ALA A 20 -3.79 -10.34 22.07
CA ALA A 20 -2.64 -10.83 22.83
C ALA A 20 -3.07 -11.53 24.14
N MET A 21 -4.06 -10.99 24.85
CA MET A 21 -4.60 -11.61 26.06
C MET A 21 -5.31 -12.94 25.76
N GLN A 22 -6.14 -12.98 24.71
CA GLN A 22 -6.83 -14.19 24.26
C GLN A 22 -5.83 -15.28 23.86
N PHE A 23 -4.80 -14.92 23.09
CA PHE A 23 -3.72 -15.84 22.69
C PHE A 23 -2.95 -16.42 23.89
N GLN A 24 -2.75 -15.61 24.94
CA GLN A 24 -2.10 -16.05 26.18
C GLN A 24 -3.05 -16.76 27.15
N HIS A 25 -4.32 -16.94 26.80
CA HIS A 25 -5.38 -17.46 27.68
C HIS A 25 -5.50 -16.70 29.02
N LYS A 26 -5.28 -15.39 29.00
CA LYS A 26 -5.34 -14.50 30.18
C LYS A 26 -6.65 -13.71 30.19
N ALA A 27 -7.77 -14.36 30.45
CA ALA A 27 -9.06 -13.66 30.54
C ALA A 27 -9.13 -12.78 31.80
N PRO A 28 -9.50 -11.49 31.68
CA PRO A 28 -9.74 -10.62 32.82
C PRO A 28 -11.06 -11.01 33.52
N ASN A 29 -11.22 -10.59 34.78
CA ASN A 29 -12.54 -10.64 35.42
C ASN A 29 -13.45 -9.50 34.89
N GLU A 30 -14.74 -9.54 35.24
CA GLU A 30 -15.74 -8.59 34.76
C GLU A 30 -15.42 -7.13 35.14
N GLU A 31 -14.90 -6.89 36.35
CA GLU A 31 -14.51 -5.56 36.83
C GLU A 31 -13.31 -5.00 36.05
N GLN A 32 -12.31 -5.84 35.79
CA GLN A 32 -11.13 -5.50 34.99
C GLN A 32 -11.51 -5.19 33.54
N LEU A 33 -12.37 -6.01 32.93
CA LEU A 33 -12.85 -5.76 31.57
C LEU A 33 -13.68 -4.48 31.50
N GLY A 34 -14.61 -4.28 32.44
CA GLY A 34 -15.40 -3.06 32.51
C GLY A 34 -14.54 -1.81 32.65
N SER A 35 -13.54 -1.84 33.53
CA SER A 35 -12.59 -0.74 33.71
C SER A 35 -11.77 -0.46 32.44
N PHE A 36 -11.32 -1.51 31.75
CA PHE A 36 -10.61 -1.40 30.48
C PHE A 36 -11.50 -0.74 29.41
N LEU A 37 -12.72 -1.23 29.20
CA LEU A 37 -13.63 -0.68 28.19
C LEU A 37 -13.99 0.78 28.48
N GLN A 38 -14.19 1.15 29.74
CA GLN A 38 -14.41 2.56 30.12
C GLN A 38 -13.19 3.44 29.81
N ALA A 39 -11.97 2.93 30.02
CA ALA A 39 -10.75 3.65 29.65
C ALA A 39 -10.63 3.84 28.13
N VAL A 40 -10.96 2.81 27.33
CA VAL A 40 -11.01 2.93 25.85
C VAL A 40 -12.01 3.99 25.42
N ARG A 41 -13.22 3.97 26.00
CA ARG A 41 -14.27 4.96 25.69
C ARG A 41 -13.82 6.38 26.05
N ALA A 42 -13.20 6.56 27.21
CA ALA A 42 -12.69 7.86 27.65
C ALA A 42 -11.56 8.38 26.75
N GLU A 43 -10.63 7.51 26.33
CA GLU A 43 -9.56 7.85 25.41
C GLU A 43 -10.10 8.31 24.05
N LEU A 44 -10.99 7.53 23.42
CA LEU A 44 -11.55 7.88 22.11
C LEU A 44 -12.37 9.17 22.17
N ARG A 45 -13.15 9.40 23.24
CA ARG A 45 -13.85 10.68 23.45
C ARG A 45 -12.89 11.85 23.59
N GLY A 46 -11.79 11.66 24.33
CA GLY A 46 -10.77 12.68 24.53
C GLY A 46 -10.10 13.09 23.22
N LEU A 47 -9.76 12.12 22.37
CA LEU A 47 -9.20 12.37 21.03
C LEU A 47 -10.19 13.12 20.14
N ALA A 48 -11.47 12.73 20.14
CA ALA A 48 -12.50 13.39 19.35
C ALA A 48 -12.74 14.86 19.76
N GLN A 49 -12.69 15.17 21.05
CA GLN A 49 -12.85 16.53 21.57
C GLN A 49 -11.68 17.46 21.23
N GLY A 50 -10.51 16.91 20.91
CA GLY A 50 -9.33 17.67 20.50
C GLY A 50 -9.34 18.10 19.03
N ALA A 51 -10.30 17.63 18.23
CA ALA A 51 -10.36 17.87 16.79
C ALA A 51 -10.88 19.26 16.42
N GLU A 52 -10.53 19.74 15.23
CA GLU A 52 -11.05 21.02 14.71
C GLU A 52 -12.59 21.00 14.52
N ASN A 53 -13.15 19.84 14.22
CA ASN A 53 -14.58 19.55 14.08
C ASN A 53 -15.16 18.81 15.32
N ALA A 54 -14.69 19.17 16.52
CA ALA A 54 -14.98 18.45 17.77
C ALA A 54 -16.45 18.08 18.00
N ASP A 55 -17.41 19.00 17.74
CA ASP A 55 -18.82 18.75 18.01
C ASP A 55 -19.41 17.62 17.14
N GLU A 56 -19.05 17.60 15.84
CA GLU A 56 -19.52 16.58 14.90
C GLU A 56 -18.82 15.24 15.15
N LEU A 57 -17.49 15.26 15.30
CA LEU A 57 -16.70 14.06 15.51
C LEU A 57 -17.02 13.40 16.86
N ALA A 58 -17.19 14.18 17.93
CA ALA A 58 -17.57 13.65 19.23
C ALA A 58 -18.95 12.96 19.19
N GLY A 59 -19.92 13.55 18.50
CA GLY A 59 -21.25 12.94 18.32
C GLY A 59 -21.19 11.62 17.55
N ALA A 60 -20.38 11.55 16.49
CA ALA A 60 -20.16 10.32 15.74
C ALA A 60 -19.48 9.23 16.59
N ILE A 61 -18.45 9.60 17.35
CA ILE A 61 -17.73 8.66 18.23
C ILE A 61 -18.63 8.14 19.35
N ASP A 62 -19.45 8.98 19.95
CA ASP A 62 -20.42 8.52 20.95
C ASP A 62 -21.40 7.49 20.39
N ALA A 63 -21.93 7.71 19.19
CA ALA A 63 -22.83 6.76 18.53
C ALA A 63 -22.12 5.41 18.27
N LEU A 64 -20.90 5.42 17.74
CA LEU A 64 -20.13 4.21 17.47
C LEU A 64 -19.77 3.44 18.74
N LEU A 65 -19.44 4.15 19.82
CA LEU A 65 -19.15 3.52 21.12
C LEU A 65 -20.39 2.86 21.74
N GLU A 66 -21.57 3.48 21.63
CA GLU A 66 -22.83 2.88 22.08
C GLU A 66 -23.24 1.66 21.24
N GLU A 67 -22.96 1.67 19.94
CA GLU A 67 -23.27 0.55 19.05
C GLU A 67 -22.35 -0.65 19.29
N HIS A 68 -21.04 -0.42 19.30
CA HIS A 68 -20.05 -1.48 19.26
C HIS A 68 -19.43 -1.83 20.63
N LEU A 69 -19.19 -0.85 21.51
CA LEU A 69 -18.54 -1.05 22.83
C LEU A 69 -19.52 -0.88 24.00
N ARG A 70 -20.61 -1.65 23.96
CA ARG A 70 -21.66 -1.71 24.99
C ARG A 70 -21.13 -2.15 26.36
N GLU A 71 -21.79 -1.69 27.42
CA GLU A 71 -21.50 -2.18 28.77
C GLU A 71 -21.88 -3.65 28.92
N GLY A 72 -21.05 -4.42 29.62
CA GLY A 72 -21.29 -5.85 29.88
C GLY A 72 -20.94 -6.79 28.72
N ILE A 73 -20.23 -6.33 27.69
CA ILE A 73 -19.69 -7.20 26.63
C ILE A 73 -18.78 -8.27 27.26
N ALA A 74 -18.95 -9.52 26.82
CA ALA A 74 -18.13 -10.64 27.26
C ALA A 74 -16.71 -10.57 26.65
N PHE A 75 -15.71 -11.11 27.35
CA PHE A 75 -14.30 -11.02 26.91
C PHE A 75 -14.05 -11.70 25.55
N ASP A 76 -14.75 -12.78 25.26
CA ASP A 76 -14.71 -13.49 23.99
C ASP A 76 -15.35 -12.71 22.83
N GLU A 77 -16.34 -11.86 23.11
CA GLU A 77 -17.00 -10.98 22.12
C GLU A 77 -16.28 -9.63 21.94
N THR A 78 -15.31 -9.31 22.80
CA THR A 78 -14.62 -8.01 22.79
C THR A 78 -13.75 -7.81 21.54
N ASP A 79 -13.20 -8.89 20.97
CA ASP A 79 -12.42 -8.83 19.72
C ASP A 79 -13.29 -8.35 18.55
N ASP A 80 -14.43 -9.02 18.34
CA ASP A 80 -15.38 -8.71 17.28
C ASP A 80 -15.94 -7.28 17.42
N ALA A 81 -16.24 -6.87 18.66
CA ALA A 81 -16.73 -5.54 18.97
C ALA A 81 -15.70 -4.44 18.61
N LEU A 82 -14.44 -4.63 18.97
CA LEU A 82 -13.36 -3.69 18.65
C LEU A 82 -13.02 -3.70 17.15
N GLU A 83 -13.12 -4.85 16.48
CA GLU A 83 -12.91 -4.96 15.04
C GLU A 83 -14.02 -4.25 14.25
N ALA A 84 -15.28 -4.37 14.68
CA ALA A 84 -16.41 -3.61 14.12
C ALA A 84 -16.22 -2.10 14.30
N LEU A 85 -15.88 -1.65 15.53
CA LEU A 85 -15.58 -0.24 15.79
C LEU A 85 -14.43 0.26 14.91
N LEU A 86 -13.34 -0.50 14.79
CA LEU A 86 -12.18 -0.14 13.97
C LEU A 86 -12.55 0.01 12.50
N ARG A 87 -13.48 -0.79 11.98
CA ARG A 87 -13.98 -0.68 10.61
C ARG A 87 -14.69 0.66 10.39
N GLU A 88 -15.57 1.06 11.30
CA GLU A 88 -16.28 2.34 11.21
C GLU A 88 -15.33 3.54 11.37
N LEU A 89 -14.35 3.45 12.29
CA LEU A 89 -13.32 4.47 12.44
C LEU A 89 -12.49 4.65 11.16
N ARG A 90 -12.17 3.56 10.44
CA ARG A 90 -11.51 3.65 9.12
C ARG A 90 -12.38 4.37 8.10
N VAL A 91 -13.70 4.12 8.09
CA VAL A 91 -14.62 4.83 7.18
C VAL A 91 -14.63 6.32 7.48
N LEU A 92 -14.66 6.71 8.76
CA LEU A 92 -14.55 8.11 9.16
C LEU A 92 -13.23 8.75 8.70
N GLU A 93 -12.09 8.10 8.96
CA GLU A 93 -10.77 8.57 8.53
C GLU A 93 -10.68 8.74 7.01
N VAL A 94 -11.17 7.75 6.24
CA VAL A 94 -11.22 7.82 4.77
C VAL A 94 -12.07 9.01 4.33
N ASN A 95 -13.27 9.18 4.86
CA ASN A 95 -14.16 10.26 4.46
C ASN A 95 -13.58 11.64 4.77
N ALA A 96 -13.00 11.82 5.97
CA ALA A 96 -12.33 13.05 6.37
C ALA A 96 -11.14 13.37 5.45
N ALA A 97 -10.26 12.39 5.22
CA ALA A 97 -9.10 12.56 4.35
C ALA A 97 -9.53 12.86 2.90
N VAL A 98 -10.50 12.13 2.35
CA VAL A 98 -11.03 12.38 0.99
C VAL A 98 -11.61 13.79 0.85
N ALA A 99 -12.32 14.29 1.87
CA ALA A 99 -12.90 15.63 1.85
C ALA A 99 -11.81 16.73 1.89
N ALA A 100 -10.69 16.45 2.55
CA ALA A 100 -9.56 17.39 2.69
C ALA A 100 -8.52 17.31 1.57
N VAL A 101 -8.59 16.31 0.68
CA VAL A 101 -7.63 16.13 -0.41
C VAL A 101 -7.70 17.32 -1.38
N GLU A 102 -6.67 18.15 -1.37
CA GLU A 102 -6.40 19.18 -2.38
C GLU A 102 -4.88 19.30 -2.58
N PRO A 103 -4.37 19.30 -3.84
CA PRO A 103 -2.99 19.65 -4.11
C PRO A 103 -2.70 21.11 -3.74
N ASP A 104 -1.74 21.34 -2.86
CA ASP A 104 -1.27 22.69 -2.55
C ASP A 104 -0.29 23.24 -3.60
N ASP A 105 -0.03 24.55 -3.54
CA ASP A 105 0.84 25.25 -4.49
C ASP A 105 2.29 24.69 -4.49
N ASP A 106 2.78 24.25 -3.33
CA ASP A 106 4.14 23.72 -3.19
C ASP A 106 4.28 22.35 -3.86
N ALA A 107 3.30 21.47 -3.67
CA ALA A 107 3.23 20.18 -4.34
C ALA A 107 3.04 20.35 -5.86
N LEU A 108 2.16 21.27 -6.28
CA LEU A 108 1.98 21.59 -7.69
C LEU A 108 3.25 22.15 -8.33
N ALA A 109 4.12 22.82 -7.56
CA ALA A 109 5.41 23.30 -8.03
C ALA A 109 6.52 22.22 -8.01
N SER A 110 6.38 21.15 -7.22
CA SER A 110 7.43 20.16 -6.96
C SER A 110 6.88 18.74 -6.90
N LEU A 111 7.16 17.93 -7.91
CA LEU A 111 6.76 16.52 -7.95
C LEU A 111 7.27 15.71 -6.74
N PRO A 112 8.52 15.87 -6.26
CA PRO A 112 8.96 15.22 -5.02
C PRO A 112 8.05 15.51 -3.82
N LEU A 113 7.56 16.75 -3.68
CA LEU A 113 6.61 17.12 -2.61
C LEU A 113 5.24 16.48 -2.83
N ALA A 114 4.77 16.41 -4.08
CA ALA A 114 3.54 15.70 -4.42
C ALA A 114 3.61 14.20 -4.10
N LEU A 115 4.75 13.55 -4.38
CA LEU A 115 4.99 12.15 -4.03
C LEU A 115 5.09 11.95 -2.51
N ALA A 116 5.71 12.88 -1.78
CA ALA A 116 5.73 12.88 -0.32
C ALA A 116 4.32 13.07 0.28
N GLU A 117 3.45 13.83 -0.39
CA GLU A 117 2.06 13.99 0.06
C GLU A 117 1.26 12.69 -0.06
N LEU A 118 1.52 11.87 -1.08
CA LEU A 118 0.92 10.53 -1.20
C LEU A 118 1.24 9.66 0.02
N TRP A 119 2.42 9.82 0.63
CA TRP A 119 2.79 9.10 1.86
C TRP A 119 1.82 9.42 3.01
N LYS A 120 1.51 10.70 3.19
CA LYS A 120 0.61 11.17 4.25
C LYS A 120 -0.84 10.74 3.98
N LEU A 121 -1.22 10.65 2.72
CA LEU A 121 -2.56 10.29 2.28
C LEU A 121 -2.81 8.77 2.24
N ASP A 122 -1.78 7.94 2.37
CA ASP A 122 -1.90 6.48 2.44
C ASP A 122 -2.37 6.00 3.82
N ILE A 123 -3.62 6.34 4.14
CA ILE A 123 -4.32 5.97 5.38
C ILE A 123 -4.59 4.45 5.50
N ASN A 124 -4.46 3.71 4.39
CA ASN A 124 -4.61 2.27 4.36
C ASN A 124 -3.29 1.52 4.58
N ARG A 125 -2.16 2.24 4.71
CA ARG A 125 -0.87 1.69 5.12
C ARG A 125 -1.01 0.86 6.39
N LEU A 126 -0.21 -0.19 6.46
CA LEU A 126 -0.16 -1.10 7.59
C LEU A 126 0.76 -0.54 8.67
N GLU A 127 0.33 -0.65 9.93
CA GLU A 127 1.14 -0.25 11.07
C GLU A 127 2.12 -1.37 11.46
N PRO A 128 3.45 -1.12 11.49
CA PRO A 128 4.40 -2.12 11.97
C PRO A 128 4.13 -2.51 13.42
N ASN A 129 4.42 -3.76 13.77
CA ASN A 129 4.16 -4.37 15.08
C ASN A 129 2.68 -4.44 15.50
N ILE A 130 1.76 -4.01 14.63
CA ILE A 130 0.31 -4.11 14.84
C ILE A 130 -0.33 -4.92 13.71
N ASP A 131 -0.19 -4.45 12.46
CA ASP A 131 -0.72 -5.11 11.27
C ASP A 131 0.26 -6.15 10.73
N TYR A 132 1.57 -5.97 10.94
CA TYR A 132 2.58 -6.93 10.52
C TYR A 132 3.81 -6.97 11.42
N VAL A 133 4.55 -8.07 11.36
CA VAL A 133 5.87 -8.24 12.00
C VAL A 133 6.80 -8.91 10.99
N LEU A 134 7.99 -8.37 10.83
CA LEU A 134 9.05 -8.94 10.00
C LEU A 134 10.03 -9.77 10.85
N ASP A 135 10.68 -10.77 10.24
CA ASP A 135 11.85 -11.48 10.77
C ASP A 135 13.05 -11.20 9.87
N LEU A 136 13.70 -10.06 10.13
CA LEU A 136 14.81 -9.53 9.33
C LEU A 136 16.06 -10.41 9.36
N GLN A 137 16.24 -11.22 10.41
CA GLN A 137 17.38 -12.13 10.55
C GLN A 137 18.73 -11.42 10.40
N SER A 138 19.62 -11.90 9.53
CA SER A 138 20.97 -11.34 9.38
C SER A 138 21.08 -10.52 8.10
N GLY A 139 21.75 -9.37 8.22
CA GLY A 139 22.13 -8.55 7.08
C GLY A 139 23.33 -9.14 6.34
N LYS A 140 23.44 -8.80 5.06
CA LYS A 140 24.53 -9.24 4.19
C LYS A 140 24.94 -8.17 3.20
N LYS A 141 26.12 -8.33 2.60
CA LYS A 141 26.57 -7.45 1.52
C LYS A 141 25.93 -7.87 0.20
N PHE A 142 25.70 -6.92 -0.70
CA PHE A 142 25.12 -7.16 -2.03
C PHE A 142 25.80 -8.28 -2.85
N HIS A 143 27.12 -8.43 -2.71
CA HIS A 143 27.90 -9.45 -3.42
C HIS A 143 27.81 -10.85 -2.79
N GLU A 144 27.35 -10.96 -1.53
CA GLU A 144 27.19 -12.23 -0.83
C GLU A 144 25.95 -12.95 -1.37
N ARG A 145 26.09 -14.24 -1.65
CA ARG A 145 25.05 -15.11 -2.21
C ARG A 145 24.62 -16.21 -1.25
N SER A 146 25.35 -16.42 -0.15
CA SER A 146 25.02 -17.41 0.87
C SER A 146 23.73 -17.03 1.59
N ASP A 147 22.86 -18.00 1.86
CA ASP A 147 21.67 -17.74 2.64
C ASP A 147 22.04 -17.27 4.07
N SER A 148 21.54 -16.11 4.46
CA SER A 148 21.74 -15.50 5.79
C SER A 148 20.42 -15.39 6.57
N ALA A 149 19.35 -15.98 6.04
CA ALA A 149 18.01 -15.93 6.58
C ALA A 149 17.31 -17.29 6.38
N GLU A 150 17.40 -18.18 7.36
CA GLU A 150 16.78 -19.52 7.29
C GLU A 150 15.25 -19.51 7.40
N ARG A 151 14.63 -18.36 7.75
CA ARG A 151 13.20 -18.22 7.98
C ARG A 151 12.55 -17.22 7.01
N PRO A 152 11.22 -17.28 6.83
CA PRO A 152 10.48 -16.27 6.07
C PRO A 152 10.68 -14.84 6.60
N LEU A 153 10.72 -13.84 5.72
CA LEU A 153 10.73 -12.43 6.06
C LEU A 153 9.42 -12.02 6.76
N PHE A 154 8.27 -12.46 6.25
CA PHE A 154 6.97 -12.06 6.77
C PHE A 154 6.52 -12.99 7.90
N LYS A 155 7.00 -12.72 9.11
CA LYS A 155 6.67 -13.51 10.31
C LYS A 155 5.17 -13.48 10.66
N TYR A 156 4.54 -12.32 10.51
CA TYR A 156 3.12 -12.14 10.79
C TYR A 156 2.51 -11.04 9.93
N ILE A 157 1.31 -11.29 9.41
CA ILE A 157 0.42 -10.27 8.83
C ILE A 157 -0.99 -10.53 9.39
N ALA A 158 -1.64 -9.49 9.91
CA ALA A 158 -2.99 -9.59 10.44
C ALA A 158 -3.99 -10.02 9.36
N ARG A 159 -4.88 -10.96 9.68
CA ARG A 159 -5.88 -11.46 8.72
C ARG A 159 -6.85 -10.38 8.24
N SER A 160 -7.16 -9.43 9.11
CA SER A 160 -8.04 -8.29 8.81
C SER A 160 -7.50 -7.38 7.72
N VAL A 161 -6.18 -7.40 7.44
CA VAL A 161 -5.58 -6.70 6.29
C VAL A 161 -6.22 -7.14 4.99
N PHE A 162 -6.35 -8.45 4.75
CA PHE A 162 -6.91 -9.01 3.52
C PHE A 162 -8.43 -8.96 3.45
N GLN A 163 -9.09 -8.44 4.49
CA GLN A 163 -10.52 -8.11 4.48
C GLN A 163 -10.78 -6.65 4.08
N ARG A 164 -9.74 -5.81 4.04
CA ARG A 164 -9.82 -4.44 3.54
C ARG A 164 -10.04 -4.51 2.01
N PRO A 165 -10.98 -3.72 1.44
CA PRO A 165 -11.38 -3.88 0.03
C PRO A 165 -10.24 -3.80 -0.98
N THR A 166 -9.33 -2.83 -0.84
CA THR A 166 -8.24 -2.63 -1.82
C THR A 166 -7.22 -3.77 -1.78
N TYR A 167 -6.85 -4.23 -0.58
CA TYR A 167 -5.99 -5.40 -0.39
C TYR A 167 -6.60 -6.69 -0.91
N GLN A 168 -7.88 -6.93 -0.61
CA GLN A 168 -8.60 -8.12 -1.06
C GLN A 168 -8.65 -8.19 -2.60
N LEU A 169 -9.04 -7.09 -3.23
CA LEU A 169 -9.15 -7.00 -4.69
C LEU A 169 -7.78 -7.10 -5.35
N PHE A 170 -6.75 -6.43 -4.82
CA PHE A 170 -5.39 -6.54 -5.33
C PHE A 170 -4.87 -7.98 -5.26
N TYR A 171 -5.08 -8.67 -4.13
CA TYR A 171 -4.66 -10.06 -3.97
C TYR A 171 -5.36 -10.99 -4.98
N ALA A 172 -6.67 -10.78 -5.22
CA ALA A 172 -7.41 -11.53 -6.23
C ALA A 172 -6.87 -11.30 -7.66
N LEU A 173 -6.45 -10.07 -7.98
CA LEU A 173 -5.81 -9.80 -9.27
C LEU A 173 -4.50 -10.58 -9.44
N LEU A 174 -3.65 -10.67 -8.41
CA LEU A 174 -2.40 -11.43 -8.48
C LEU A 174 -2.64 -12.91 -8.81
N ASP A 175 -3.74 -13.49 -8.30
CA ASP A 175 -4.09 -14.90 -8.53
C ASP A 175 -4.47 -15.18 -10.00
N ASN A 176 -5.11 -14.24 -10.69
CA ASN A 176 -5.54 -14.42 -12.08
C ASN A 176 -4.36 -14.60 -13.05
N TYR A 177 -3.28 -13.86 -12.82
CA TYR A 177 -2.14 -13.83 -13.74
C TYR A 177 -1.19 -15.02 -13.57
N GLU A 178 -1.22 -15.73 -12.43
CA GLU A 178 -0.42 -16.95 -12.26
C GLU A 178 -0.88 -18.07 -13.21
N PHE A 179 -2.16 -18.10 -13.59
CA PHE A 179 -2.71 -19.06 -14.56
C PHE A 179 -2.49 -18.69 -16.03
N ALA A 180 -2.23 -17.41 -16.33
CA ALA A 180 -2.22 -16.89 -17.70
C ALA A 180 -0.85 -16.98 -18.40
N THR A 181 0.24 -17.21 -17.65
CA THR A 181 1.61 -17.24 -18.20
C THR A 181 1.77 -18.24 -19.37
N GLY A 182 1.98 -17.73 -20.59
CA GLY A 182 2.41 -18.50 -21.76
C GLY A 182 1.36 -18.81 -22.83
N VAL A 183 0.16 -18.21 -22.80
CA VAL A 183 -0.89 -18.34 -23.83
C VAL A 183 -1.36 -16.96 -24.30
N GLU A 184 -1.85 -16.81 -25.54
CA GLU A 184 -2.45 -15.55 -26.03
C GLU A 184 -3.63 -15.16 -25.11
N GLU A 185 -3.47 -14.07 -24.36
CA GLU A 185 -4.41 -13.69 -23.31
C GLU A 185 -5.64 -13.01 -23.94
N THR A 186 -6.82 -13.58 -23.67
CA THR A 186 -8.09 -12.91 -23.93
C THR A 186 -8.73 -12.57 -22.60
N GLU A 187 -8.73 -11.28 -22.27
CA GLU A 187 -9.39 -10.77 -21.07
C GLU A 187 -10.85 -11.25 -21.00
N THR A 188 -11.14 -12.11 -20.04
CA THR A 188 -12.48 -12.60 -19.74
C THR A 188 -13.35 -11.46 -19.20
N GLN A 189 -14.67 -11.64 -19.25
CA GLN A 189 -15.58 -10.64 -18.64
C GLN A 189 -15.44 -10.58 -17.12
N GLN A 190 -14.98 -11.66 -16.50
CA GLN A 190 -14.70 -11.71 -15.07
C GLN A 190 -13.48 -10.85 -14.72
N GLU A 191 -12.36 -11.03 -15.42
CA GLU A 191 -11.15 -10.20 -15.22
C GLU A 191 -11.45 -8.72 -15.44
N LYS A 192 -12.24 -8.38 -16.48
CA LYS A 192 -12.71 -7.00 -16.70
C LYS A 192 -13.51 -6.44 -15.53
N SER A 193 -14.31 -7.28 -14.88
CA SER A 193 -15.12 -6.88 -13.72
C SER A 193 -14.24 -6.68 -12.50
N GLU A 194 -13.26 -7.56 -12.28
CA GLU A 194 -12.30 -7.49 -11.18
C GLU A 194 -11.39 -6.27 -11.33
N ASN A 195 -10.87 -6.01 -12.54
CA ASN A 195 -10.09 -4.81 -12.87
C ASN A 195 -10.87 -3.52 -12.57
N ARG A 196 -12.15 -3.45 -12.96
CA ARG A 196 -13.01 -2.29 -12.65
C ARG A 196 -13.29 -2.15 -11.16
N ALA A 197 -13.60 -3.24 -10.48
CA ALA A 197 -13.86 -3.22 -9.04
C ALA A 197 -12.63 -2.73 -8.26
N PHE A 198 -11.42 -3.16 -8.66
CA PHE A 198 -10.18 -2.67 -8.08
C PHE A 198 -9.97 -1.18 -8.34
N ILE A 199 -10.16 -0.69 -9.57
CA ILE A 199 -10.08 0.75 -9.90
C ILE A 199 -11.09 1.57 -9.09
N ASP A 200 -12.31 1.07 -8.94
CA ASP A 200 -13.35 1.74 -8.14
C ASP A 200 -12.93 1.83 -6.66
N ALA A 201 -12.35 0.75 -6.12
CA ALA A 201 -11.90 0.68 -4.73
C ALA A 201 -10.68 1.58 -4.46
N ILE A 202 -9.67 1.60 -5.34
CA ILE A 202 -8.52 2.48 -5.13
C ILE A 202 -8.88 3.95 -5.35
N TYR A 203 -9.82 4.26 -6.26
CA TYR A 203 -10.25 5.64 -6.49
C TYR A 203 -11.05 6.21 -5.31
N SER A 204 -11.70 5.37 -4.50
CA SER A 204 -12.37 5.86 -3.29
C SER A 204 -11.37 6.34 -2.23
N MET A 205 -10.09 5.99 -2.35
CA MET A 205 -9.04 6.34 -1.38
C MET A 205 -8.44 7.73 -1.62
N PRO A 206 -7.97 8.43 -0.57
CA PRO A 206 -7.41 9.79 -0.68
C PRO A 206 -6.23 9.89 -1.65
N VAL A 207 -5.30 8.92 -1.63
CA VAL A 207 -4.12 8.90 -2.49
C VAL A 207 -4.46 9.01 -3.98
N MET A 208 -5.45 8.25 -4.45
CA MET A 208 -5.78 8.21 -5.87
C MET A 208 -6.60 9.45 -6.28
N ARG A 209 -7.43 9.97 -5.38
CA ARG A 209 -8.11 11.26 -5.60
C ARG A 209 -7.12 12.41 -5.69
N TYR A 210 -6.06 12.38 -4.89
CA TYR A 210 -5.00 13.36 -4.96
C TYR A 210 -4.29 13.32 -6.31
N VAL A 211 -3.91 12.13 -6.80
CA VAL A 211 -3.32 11.98 -8.14
C VAL A 211 -4.26 12.53 -9.22
N HIS A 212 -5.56 12.24 -9.12
CA HIS A 212 -6.55 12.76 -10.07
C HIS A 212 -6.56 14.29 -10.09
N LYS A 213 -6.74 14.94 -8.93
CA LYS A 213 -6.76 16.40 -8.81
C LYS A 213 -5.43 17.02 -9.24
N TYR A 214 -4.31 16.44 -8.82
CA TYR A 214 -2.98 16.90 -9.20
C TYR A 214 -2.79 16.90 -10.71
N ALA A 215 -3.10 15.77 -11.36
CA ALA A 215 -2.96 15.65 -12.81
C ALA A 215 -3.89 16.60 -13.57
N ALA A 216 -5.12 16.81 -13.08
CA ALA A 216 -6.05 17.79 -13.63
C ALA A 216 -5.50 19.22 -13.51
N SER A 217 -5.05 19.63 -12.32
CA SER A 217 -4.47 20.96 -12.08
C SER A 217 -3.20 21.24 -12.89
N ARG A 218 -2.44 20.20 -13.25
CA ARG A 218 -1.25 20.29 -14.09
C ARG A 218 -1.57 20.26 -15.60
N GLY A 219 -2.83 20.10 -15.99
CA GLY A 219 -3.25 19.97 -17.39
C GLY A 219 -2.82 18.66 -18.05
N TRP A 220 -2.45 17.65 -17.27
CA TRP A 220 -1.96 16.36 -17.79
C TRP A 220 -3.09 15.45 -18.28
N LEU A 221 -4.33 15.79 -17.95
CA LEU A 221 -5.51 15.04 -18.37
C LEU A 221 -6.12 15.60 -19.67
N GLU A 222 -5.53 16.65 -20.26
CA GLU A 222 -5.98 17.20 -21.54
C GLU A 222 -5.49 16.30 -22.70
N SER A 223 -6.32 15.33 -23.10
CA SER A 223 -6.02 14.41 -24.21
C SER A 223 -7.28 14.12 -25.03
N GLU A 224 -7.12 13.62 -26.27
CA GLU A 224 -8.26 13.26 -27.15
C GLU A 224 -9.23 12.25 -26.51
N ASP A 225 -8.80 11.49 -25.51
CA ASP A 225 -9.59 10.44 -24.86
C ASP A 225 -10.23 10.88 -23.52
N ILE A 226 -10.02 12.13 -23.09
CA ILE A 226 -10.55 12.68 -21.83
C ILE A 226 -11.39 13.92 -22.17
N ASP A 227 -12.71 13.77 -22.05
CA ASP A 227 -13.67 14.83 -22.37
C ASP A 227 -13.70 15.92 -21.29
N ASP A 228 -13.48 15.54 -20.03
CA ASP A 228 -13.50 16.41 -18.86
C ASP A 228 -12.42 15.97 -17.85
N PRO A 229 -11.39 16.80 -17.60
CA PRO A 229 -10.34 16.54 -16.61
C PRO A 229 -10.83 16.32 -15.18
N ASP A 230 -12.01 16.83 -14.84
CA ASP A 230 -12.62 16.66 -13.51
C ASP A 230 -13.56 15.44 -13.46
N ASP A 231 -13.86 14.81 -14.61
CA ASP A 231 -14.71 13.61 -14.67
C ASP A 231 -13.98 12.38 -14.16
N VAL A 232 -14.47 11.90 -13.00
CA VAL A 232 -14.05 10.63 -12.37
C VAL A 232 -14.09 9.47 -13.36
N GLY A 233 -15.10 9.41 -14.24
CA GLY A 233 -15.22 8.34 -15.22
C GLY A 233 -14.04 8.31 -16.20
N SER A 234 -13.61 9.48 -16.67
CA SER A 234 -12.50 9.66 -17.59
C SER A 234 -11.18 9.26 -16.94
N PHE A 235 -10.95 9.67 -15.69
CA PHE A 235 -9.75 9.27 -14.96
C PHE A 235 -9.70 7.75 -14.68
N LYS A 236 -10.83 7.13 -14.33
CA LYS A 236 -10.90 5.66 -14.18
C LYS A 236 -10.61 4.92 -15.49
N ARG A 237 -11.05 5.45 -16.64
CA ARG A 237 -10.70 4.91 -17.97
C ARG A 237 -9.20 5.05 -18.26
N LEU A 238 -8.58 6.18 -17.87
CA LEU A 238 -7.13 6.36 -17.94
C LEU A 238 -6.41 5.29 -17.10
N LEU A 239 -6.79 5.09 -15.83
CA LEU A 239 -6.22 4.06 -14.97
C LEU A 239 -6.34 2.67 -15.60
N TYR A 240 -7.53 2.33 -16.12
CA TYR A 240 -7.75 1.05 -16.80
C TYR A 240 -6.80 0.87 -17.98
N ARG A 241 -6.67 1.90 -18.82
CA ARG A 241 -5.78 1.88 -19.99
C ARG A 241 -4.31 1.74 -19.61
N LEU A 242 -3.87 2.44 -18.55
CA LEU A 242 -2.48 2.42 -18.10
C LEU A 242 -2.10 1.07 -17.49
N TRP A 243 -2.95 0.51 -16.65
CA TRP A 243 -2.61 -0.63 -15.82
C TRP A 243 -3.06 -1.97 -16.40
N PHE A 244 -4.25 -2.05 -17.00
CA PHE A 244 -4.89 -3.33 -17.35
C PHE A 244 -5.03 -3.57 -18.86
N HIS A 245 -4.82 -2.55 -19.70
CA HIS A 245 -4.89 -2.76 -21.14
C HIS A 245 -3.67 -3.51 -21.66
N PHE A 246 -3.92 -4.68 -22.27
CA PHE A 246 -2.87 -5.48 -22.88
C PHE A 246 -2.15 -4.75 -24.01
N TYR A 247 -0.84 -4.92 -24.03
CA TYR A 247 0.00 -4.49 -25.13
C TYR A 247 0.95 -5.59 -25.60
N ARG A 248 1.62 -5.33 -26.72
CA ARG A 248 2.52 -6.25 -27.40
C ARG A 248 3.97 -6.07 -26.90
N ARG A 249 4.61 -7.11 -26.36
CA ARG A 249 6.03 -7.11 -25.95
C ARG A 249 6.88 -8.11 -26.76
N GLU A 250 6.47 -9.37 -26.88
CA GLU A 250 7.13 -10.41 -27.69
C GLU A 250 6.14 -11.10 -28.65
N GLY A 251 4.91 -11.37 -28.21
CA GLY A 251 3.74 -11.83 -28.98
C GLY A 251 2.61 -10.79 -29.01
N ARG A 252 1.53 -11.00 -29.79
CA ARG A 252 0.34 -10.10 -29.79
C ARG A 252 -0.36 -10.17 -28.42
N ASN A 253 -0.55 -9.02 -27.76
CA ASN A 253 -1.32 -8.85 -26.52
C ASN A 253 -0.87 -9.81 -25.39
N ASP A 254 0.37 -9.67 -24.93
CA ASP A 254 1.01 -10.63 -24.02
C ASP A 254 1.38 -10.05 -22.66
N SER A 255 1.15 -8.74 -22.40
CA SER A 255 1.38 -8.18 -21.06
C SER A 255 0.61 -6.89 -20.78
N SER A 256 0.32 -6.63 -19.51
CA SER A 256 -0.27 -5.38 -18.99
C SER A 256 0.71 -4.60 -18.09
N GLY A 257 0.39 -3.33 -17.78
CA GLY A 257 1.19 -2.53 -16.85
C GLY A 257 1.18 -3.12 -15.43
N PHE A 258 0.04 -3.68 -15.02
CA PHE A 258 -0.14 -4.32 -13.73
C PHE A 258 0.79 -5.53 -13.57
N GLU A 259 0.77 -6.48 -14.51
CA GLU A 259 1.66 -7.64 -14.47
C GLU A 259 3.13 -7.23 -14.40
N HIS A 260 3.50 -6.29 -15.26
CA HIS A 260 4.89 -5.90 -15.45
C HIS A 260 5.47 -5.20 -14.21
N VAL A 261 4.64 -4.46 -13.46
CA VAL A 261 5.04 -3.78 -12.23
C VAL A 261 4.94 -4.71 -11.01
N PHE A 262 3.86 -5.49 -10.86
CA PHE A 262 3.55 -6.16 -9.60
C PHE A 262 3.92 -7.65 -9.52
N LEU A 263 3.95 -8.41 -10.62
CA LEU A 263 4.16 -9.87 -10.56
C LEU A 263 5.64 -10.26 -10.63
N GLY A 264 6.41 -9.57 -11.47
CA GLY A 264 7.76 -9.96 -11.84
C GLY A 264 7.84 -11.20 -12.74
N GLU A 265 9.01 -11.45 -13.31
CA GLU A 265 9.27 -12.56 -14.24
C GLU A 265 10.68 -13.13 -14.05
N VAL A 266 10.87 -14.43 -14.33
CA VAL A 266 12.21 -15.03 -14.45
C VAL A 266 12.56 -15.13 -15.92
N ARG A 267 13.61 -14.41 -16.33
CA ARG A 267 14.10 -14.38 -17.71
C ARG A 267 15.60 -14.61 -17.73
N ASP A 268 16.07 -15.52 -18.56
CA ASP A 268 17.50 -15.86 -18.71
C ASP A 268 18.20 -16.17 -17.37
N GLY A 269 17.49 -16.85 -16.46
CA GLY A 269 17.98 -17.21 -15.12
C GLY A 269 18.09 -16.02 -14.15
N LYS A 270 17.43 -14.90 -14.44
CA LYS A 270 17.40 -13.70 -13.60
C LYS A 270 15.97 -13.31 -13.27
N VAL A 271 15.75 -12.86 -12.04
CA VAL A 271 14.48 -12.24 -11.64
C VAL A 271 14.47 -10.79 -12.12
N ILE A 272 13.41 -10.40 -12.83
CA ILE A 272 13.11 -9.03 -13.26
C ILE A 272 11.79 -8.61 -12.60
N GLY A 273 11.73 -7.40 -12.05
CA GLY A 273 10.55 -6.96 -11.30
C GLY A 273 10.47 -7.60 -9.91
N LEU A 274 9.26 -7.95 -9.46
CA LEU A 274 8.97 -8.53 -8.14
C LEU A 274 9.47 -7.64 -6.99
N HIS A 275 8.89 -6.44 -6.90
CA HIS A 275 9.21 -5.44 -5.88
C HIS A 275 8.07 -5.21 -4.86
N ASN A 276 6.87 -5.67 -5.16
CA ASN A 276 5.70 -5.45 -4.31
C ASN A 276 5.66 -6.46 -3.16
N TRP A 277 5.49 -5.96 -1.94
CA TRP A 277 5.54 -6.79 -0.74
C TRP A 277 4.37 -7.79 -0.63
N ILE A 278 3.20 -7.48 -1.19
CA ILE A 278 2.05 -8.39 -1.17
C ILE A 278 2.34 -9.60 -2.08
N GLN A 279 2.90 -9.37 -3.26
CA GLN A 279 3.35 -10.43 -4.15
C GLN A 279 4.51 -11.21 -3.53
N LEU A 280 5.50 -10.55 -2.92
CA LEU A 280 6.59 -11.23 -2.20
C LEU A 280 6.07 -12.14 -1.08
N LEU A 281 5.13 -11.65 -0.26
CA LEU A 281 4.46 -12.43 0.78
C LEU A 281 3.75 -13.66 0.21
N ARG A 282 3.05 -13.50 -0.91
CA ARG A 282 2.34 -14.59 -1.60
C ARG A 282 3.32 -15.65 -2.10
N GLU A 283 4.40 -15.26 -2.76
CA GLU A 283 5.44 -16.16 -3.26
C GLU A 283 6.24 -16.85 -2.15
N GLU A 284 6.44 -16.16 -1.01
CA GLU A 284 7.06 -16.75 0.18
C GLU A 284 6.14 -17.80 0.82
N ARG A 285 4.85 -17.49 0.95
CA ARG A 285 3.84 -18.43 1.47
C ARG A 285 3.64 -19.66 0.58
N SER A 286 3.83 -19.53 -0.74
CA SER A 286 3.75 -20.65 -1.68
C SER A 286 5.04 -21.49 -1.70
N GLY A 287 6.11 -21.06 -1.03
CA GLY A 287 7.41 -21.72 -1.02
C GLY A 287 8.22 -21.53 -2.30
N LYS A 288 7.81 -20.62 -3.18
CA LYS A 288 8.53 -20.29 -4.43
C LYS A 288 9.62 -19.25 -4.21
N LEU A 289 9.48 -18.44 -3.17
CA LEU A 289 10.44 -17.42 -2.78
C LEU A 289 11.14 -17.79 -1.48
N ASN A 290 12.47 -17.65 -1.47
CA ASN A 290 13.31 -17.76 -0.29
C ASN A 290 14.00 -16.42 -0.02
N TYR A 291 13.61 -15.72 1.05
CA TYR A 291 14.32 -14.53 1.54
C TYR A 291 15.69 -14.94 2.11
N THR A 292 16.77 -14.22 1.76
CA THR A 292 18.15 -14.63 2.12
C THR A 292 18.92 -13.61 2.94
N GLY A 293 18.26 -12.53 3.40
CA GLY A 293 18.83 -11.46 4.23
C GLY A 293 18.61 -10.05 3.66
N TYR A 294 18.68 -9.05 4.56
CA TYR A 294 18.58 -7.64 4.19
C TYR A 294 19.94 -7.08 3.73
N ILE A 295 19.89 -6.03 2.93
CA ILE A 295 21.04 -5.30 2.40
C ILE A 295 20.91 -3.85 2.87
N LEU A 296 21.91 -3.38 3.62
CA LEU A 296 21.98 -1.99 4.07
C LEU A 296 22.34 -1.06 2.91
N PRO A 297 21.74 0.14 2.84
CA PRO A 297 22.20 1.22 1.97
C PRO A 297 23.63 1.64 2.33
N ARG A 298 24.41 2.12 1.36
CA ARG A 298 25.82 2.50 1.57
C ARG A 298 25.99 3.61 2.62
N ARG A 299 25.11 4.60 2.65
CA ARG A 299 25.13 5.70 3.65
C ARG A 299 24.65 5.30 5.05
N ARG A 300 23.77 4.30 5.20
CA ARG A 300 23.19 3.86 6.49
C ARG A 300 24.04 2.82 7.24
N SER A 301 25.36 2.80 7.04
CA SER A 301 26.22 1.68 7.48
C SER A 301 26.29 1.40 9.00
N THR A 302 25.68 2.22 9.85
CA THR A 302 25.76 2.09 11.32
C THR A 302 24.45 1.76 12.03
N GLU A 303 23.29 1.98 11.40
CA GLU A 303 21.98 1.70 12.02
C GLU A 303 21.38 0.46 11.38
N LEU A 304 21.14 -0.56 12.21
CA LEU A 304 20.54 -1.81 11.79
C LEU A 304 19.03 -1.64 11.71
N PRO A 305 18.36 -2.26 10.72
CA PRO A 305 16.92 -2.17 10.65
C PRO A 305 16.25 -2.88 11.83
N GLU A 306 15.21 -2.28 12.38
CA GLU A 306 14.46 -2.79 13.54
C GLU A 306 13.21 -3.59 13.12
N GLY A 307 12.80 -3.50 11.85
CA GLY A 307 11.67 -4.23 11.28
C GLY A 307 10.37 -3.44 11.29
N ASP A 308 10.43 -2.14 11.61
CA ASP A 308 9.37 -1.16 11.45
C ASP A 308 9.56 -0.25 10.23
N GLU A 309 10.64 -0.44 9.47
CA GLU A 309 10.88 0.32 8.25
C GLU A 309 9.90 -0.06 7.15
N HIS A 310 9.33 0.96 6.52
CA HIS A 310 8.49 0.76 5.35
C HIS A 310 9.26 0.63 4.03
N ILE A 311 10.59 0.69 4.05
CA ILE A 311 11.41 0.45 2.86
C ILE A 311 12.66 -0.35 3.22
N LEU A 312 12.88 -1.45 2.50
CA LEU A 312 13.98 -2.37 2.75
C LEU A 312 14.73 -2.71 1.48
N GLY A 313 16.06 -2.82 1.59
CA GLY A 313 16.88 -3.52 0.63
C GLY A 313 16.93 -5.00 1.01
N ILE A 314 16.55 -5.90 0.11
CA ILE A 314 16.55 -7.35 0.37
C ILE A 314 17.21 -8.14 -0.76
N GLN A 315 17.68 -9.33 -0.43
CA GLN A 315 18.07 -10.37 -1.38
C GLN A 315 17.18 -11.58 -1.22
N PHE A 316 16.74 -12.17 -2.31
CA PHE A 316 15.95 -13.40 -2.29
C PHE A 316 16.24 -14.27 -3.51
N GLU A 317 15.92 -15.56 -3.39
CA GLU A 317 15.82 -16.49 -4.51
C GLU A 317 14.34 -16.69 -4.85
N TRP A 318 13.99 -16.70 -6.13
CA TRP A 318 12.64 -16.98 -6.60
C TRP A 318 12.68 -17.95 -7.77
N ASN A 319 11.98 -19.08 -7.65
CA ASN A 319 11.97 -20.16 -8.64
C ASN A 319 13.39 -20.59 -9.10
N GLY A 320 14.35 -20.65 -8.17
CA GLY A 320 15.74 -21.03 -8.43
C GLY A 320 16.64 -19.93 -9.01
N ALA A 321 16.12 -18.71 -9.21
CA ALA A 321 16.88 -17.56 -9.67
C ALA A 321 17.11 -16.55 -8.54
N VAL A 322 18.37 -16.15 -8.33
CA VAL A 322 18.72 -15.16 -7.29
C VAL A 322 18.48 -13.74 -7.80
N LYS A 323 17.69 -12.96 -7.05
CA LYS A 323 17.61 -11.50 -7.19
C LYS A 323 18.60 -10.84 -6.24
N PRO A 324 19.70 -10.26 -6.74
CA PRO A 324 20.83 -9.86 -5.89
C PRO A 324 20.54 -8.65 -5.00
N MET A 325 19.62 -7.77 -5.44
CA MET A 325 19.09 -6.63 -4.70
C MET A 325 17.66 -6.34 -5.16
N SER A 326 16.79 -6.07 -4.19
CA SER A 326 15.47 -5.48 -4.40
C SER A 326 15.25 -4.44 -3.32
N SER A 327 15.05 -3.19 -3.72
CA SER A 327 14.39 -2.22 -2.85
C SER A 327 12.88 -2.45 -2.96
N ILE A 328 12.23 -2.56 -1.81
CA ILE A 328 10.80 -2.84 -1.70
C ILE A 328 10.19 -1.89 -0.68
N PHE A 329 8.97 -1.42 -0.95
CA PHE A 329 8.14 -0.90 0.12
C PHE A 329 7.56 -2.05 0.94
N VAL A 330 7.29 -1.82 2.23
CA VAL A 330 6.64 -2.79 3.12
C VAL A 330 5.49 -2.13 3.83
N GLY A 331 4.33 -2.80 3.84
CA GLY A 331 3.14 -2.33 4.54
C GLY A 331 2.37 -1.19 3.85
N VAL A 332 2.93 -0.53 2.84
CA VAL A 332 2.19 0.43 2.00
C VAL A 332 0.98 -0.21 1.33
N SER A 333 -0.07 0.56 1.08
CA SER A 333 -1.27 0.03 0.44
C SER A 333 -1.11 -0.20 -1.07
N PRO A 334 -1.93 -1.08 -1.68
CA PRO A 334 -1.96 -1.24 -3.14
C PRO A 334 -2.20 0.07 -3.89
N GLU A 335 -3.13 0.88 -3.40
CA GLU A 335 -3.49 2.17 -3.97
C GLU A 335 -2.37 3.20 -3.87
N PHE A 336 -1.51 3.13 -2.85
CA PHE A 336 -0.34 4.00 -2.73
C PHE A 336 0.69 3.71 -3.83
N GLU A 337 1.13 2.45 -3.99
CA GLU A 337 2.10 2.11 -5.04
C GLU A 337 1.52 2.43 -6.43
N LEU A 338 0.22 2.13 -6.66
CA LEU A 338 -0.44 2.46 -7.92
C LEU A 338 -0.49 3.97 -8.17
N ALA A 339 -0.84 4.77 -7.15
CA ALA A 339 -0.89 6.23 -7.22
C ALA A 339 0.50 6.81 -7.50
N LEU A 340 1.51 6.35 -6.77
CA LEU A 340 2.90 6.78 -6.87
C LEU A 340 3.46 6.56 -8.29
N TYR A 341 3.32 5.35 -8.81
CA TYR A 341 3.80 5.01 -10.16
C TYR A 341 2.97 5.66 -11.26
N THR A 342 1.64 5.83 -11.06
CA THR A 342 0.80 6.58 -12.01
C THR A 342 1.26 8.03 -12.10
N LEU A 343 1.51 8.68 -10.96
CA LEU A 343 1.92 10.08 -10.92
C LEU A 343 3.32 10.29 -11.53
N ALA A 344 4.27 9.41 -11.21
CA ALA A 344 5.61 9.42 -11.82
C ALA A 344 5.55 9.20 -13.34
N PHE A 345 4.72 8.25 -13.81
CA PHE A 345 4.51 8.02 -15.23
C PHE A 345 3.89 9.23 -15.94
N LEU A 346 2.86 9.85 -15.37
CA LEU A 346 2.23 11.04 -15.95
C LEU A 346 3.23 12.18 -16.04
N ASN A 347 4.02 12.43 -14.99
CA ASN A 347 5.06 13.45 -15.06
C ASN A 347 6.02 13.19 -16.22
N ALA A 348 6.56 11.97 -16.33
CA ALA A 348 7.52 11.64 -17.37
C ALA A 348 6.91 11.69 -18.78
N ALA A 349 5.63 11.33 -18.93
CA ALA A 349 4.90 11.40 -20.21
C ALA A 349 4.63 12.84 -20.66
N HIS A 350 4.52 13.78 -19.71
CA HIS A 350 4.27 15.21 -19.96
C HIS A 350 5.54 16.09 -19.76
N GLY A 351 6.66 15.50 -19.39
CA GLY A 351 7.96 16.16 -19.20
C GLY A 351 8.67 16.51 -20.51
N ASN A 352 9.72 17.31 -20.42
CA ASN A 352 10.57 17.64 -21.59
C ASN A 352 11.30 16.39 -22.12
N GLU A 353 11.64 16.39 -23.41
CA GLU A 353 12.43 15.31 -24.04
C GLU A 353 13.70 15.00 -23.23
N GLY A 354 13.78 13.79 -22.66
CA GLY A 354 14.95 13.29 -21.94
C GLY A 354 14.72 12.91 -20.47
N ASP A 355 13.51 13.08 -19.92
CA ASP A 355 13.15 12.52 -18.62
C ASP A 355 13.17 10.98 -18.70
N ASP A 356 14.02 10.34 -17.90
CA ASP A 356 14.18 8.88 -17.84
C ASP A 356 13.11 8.20 -16.98
N GLY A 357 12.12 8.98 -16.50
CA GLY A 357 11.03 8.50 -15.65
C GLY A 357 11.48 8.26 -14.21
N VAL A 358 12.55 8.94 -13.79
CA VAL A 358 13.16 8.76 -12.48
C VAL A 358 12.94 10.00 -11.64
N VAL A 359 12.26 9.85 -10.50
CA VAL A 359 11.95 10.94 -9.59
C VAL A 359 12.47 10.60 -8.20
N CYS A 360 13.31 11.46 -7.63
CA CYS A 360 13.75 11.32 -6.24
C CYS A 360 12.76 12.06 -5.32
N ALA A 361 12.21 11.37 -4.32
CA ALA A 361 11.34 11.94 -3.31
C ALA A 361 11.73 11.45 -1.91
N THR A 362 11.64 12.34 -0.93
CA THR A 362 11.77 11.97 0.48
C THR A 362 10.36 11.73 1.01
N LEU A 363 10.01 10.46 1.28
CA LEU A 363 8.64 10.08 1.64
C LEU A 363 8.39 10.19 3.15
N GLU A 364 9.25 9.57 3.96
CA GLU A 364 9.17 9.55 5.43
C GLU A 364 10.54 9.82 6.05
N ASP A 365 10.56 10.65 7.11
CA ASP A 365 11.64 10.86 8.09
C ASP A 365 13.05 10.46 7.61
N GLU A 366 13.56 11.23 6.65
CA GLU A 366 14.95 11.18 6.14
C GLU A 366 15.31 10.02 5.20
N VAL A 367 14.34 9.23 4.72
CA VAL A 367 14.63 8.25 3.65
C VAL A 367 14.37 8.86 2.28
N ASP A 368 15.47 9.19 1.61
CA ASP A 368 15.45 9.50 0.18
C ASP A 368 15.19 8.22 -0.61
N VAL A 369 14.04 8.19 -1.28
CA VAL A 369 13.64 7.11 -2.18
C VAL A 369 13.59 7.63 -3.59
N ARG A 370 14.28 6.93 -4.50
CA ARG A 370 14.13 7.15 -5.92
C ARG A 370 12.99 6.29 -6.44
N ILE A 371 11.97 6.92 -6.99
CA ILE A 371 10.86 6.28 -7.67
C ILE A 371 11.23 6.19 -9.14
N VAL A 372 11.39 4.96 -9.62
CA VAL A 372 11.66 4.67 -11.03
C VAL A 372 10.33 4.26 -11.67
N ALA A 373 9.95 4.91 -12.77
CA ALA A 373 8.82 4.55 -13.61
C ALA A 373 9.24 4.60 -15.08
N HIS A 374 9.65 3.47 -15.64
CA HIS A 374 10.12 3.43 -17.02
C HIS A 374 8.99 3.60 -18.04
N LEU A 375 9.25 4.34 -19.11
CA LEU A 375 8.32 4.51 -20.22
C LEU A 375 8.69 3.61 -21.40
N MET A 376 7.70 2.89 -21.93
CA MET A 376 7.84 2.07 -23.13
C MET A 376 7.12 2.69 -24.32
N GLY A 377 7.87 2.92 -25.41
CA GLY A 377 7.34 3.47 -26.67
C GLY A 377 7.44 5.00 -26.75
N ARG A 378 7.71 5.52 -27.96
CA ARG A 378 8.01 6.96 -28.17
C ARG A 378 6.80 7.87 -28.41
N HIS A 379 5.74 7.37 -29.05
CA HIS A 379 4.60 8.21 -29.48
C HIS A 379 3.34 8.01 -28.63
N ARG A 380 3.27 6.90 -27.90
CA ARG A 380 2.21 6.56 -26.94
C ARG A 380 2.89 5.79 -25.81
N PRO A 381 3.51 6.49 -24.84
CA PRO A 381 4.25 5.84 -23.79
C PRO A 381 3.32 4.92 -22.98
N ARG A 382 3.86 3.79 -22.54
CA ARG A 382 3.20 2.80 -21.68
C ARG A 382 4.03 2.60 -20.43
N LEU A 383 3.39 2.19 -19.35
CA LEU A 383 4.07 1.80 -18.11
C LEU A 383 4.99 0.60 -18.38
N GLY A 384 6.29 0.82 -18.23
CA GLY A 384 7.31 -0.19 -18.07
C GLY A 384 7.54 -0.50 -16.59
N SER A 385 8.73 -0.97 -16.24
CA SER A 385 9.00 -1.39 -14.86
C SER A 385 8.96 -0.19 -13.93
N CYS A 386 8.27 -0.34 -12.81
CA CYS A 386 8.18 0.66 -11.77
C CYS A 386 8.60 0.06 -10.43
N TYR A 387 9.44 0.74 -9.67
CA TYR A 387 9.95 0.26 -8.39
C TYR A 387 10.59 1.39 -7.58
N PRO A 388 10.63 1.28 -6.25
CA PRO A 388 11.47 2.14 -5.43
C PRO A 388 12.92 1.68 -5.49
N GLU A 389 13.84 2.62 -5.34
CA GLU A 389 15.25 2.39 -5.12
C GLU A 389 15.68 3.24 -3.91
N ILE A 390 16.23 2.60 -2.88
CA ILE A 390 16.79 3.35 -1.74
C ILE A 390 18.03 4.08 -2.24
N VAL A 391 18.08 5.40 -2.04
CA VAL A 391 19.22 6.20 -2.50
C VAL A 391 20.45 5.90 -1.63
N GLU A 392 21.52 5.44 -2.28
CA GLU A 392 22.79 5.01 -1.65
C GLU A 392 23.52 6.09 -0.88
#